data_AF-A0A927KKV7-F1
#
_entry.id   AF-A0A927KKV7-F1
#
_cell.length_a   1.000
_cell.length_b   1.000
_cell.length_c   1.000
_cell.angle_alpha   90.00
_cell.angle_beta   90.00
_cell.angle_gamma   90.00
#
_symmetry.space_group_name_H-M   'P 1'
#
loop_
_entity.id
_entity.type
_entity.pdbx_description
1 polymer ?
#
loop_
_entity_poly.entity_id
_entity_poly.type
_entity_poly.pdbx_seq_one_letter_code
_entity_poly.pdbx_strand_id
1 'polypeptide(L)'
;MIRTSACARLLVALLATGSVADACASDVQEQRNRDGSRLRLQLRDLPDPDDAGFVRVLVDHAAPSVEGFVRRLDLVADPEGEPLRGASLVDIDGDGIHEVEIRGLCGAGPNCLGALYRLDPASGELRLFFSGGYAELWVMDGHLVEAGRASCCSWEFHAWRLDGRTAVLDGGNMDLLATVGVATGATDDATPLACAFQRRDGTDWTAIAPPGPDWLRLCDWYDAPYHVVLPDQAPGAGPSQEP
;
A
#
# COMPACT_ATOMS: atom_id res chain seq x y z
N MET A 1 6.07 2.70 -19.09
CA MET A 1 5.54 3.61 -20.13
C MET A 1 5.90 5.04 -19.74
N ILE A 2 6.84 5.66 -20.45
CA ILE A 2 7.31 7.02 -20.15
C ILE A 2 6.23 7.99 -20.62
N ARG A 3 5.49 8.61 -19.70
CA ARG A 3 4.55 9.68 -20.02
C ARG A 3 5.29 11.02 -19.92
N THR A 4 5.79 11.50 -21.05
CA THR A 4 6.24 12.88 -21.19
C THR A 4 5.01 13.79 -21.17
N SER A 5 4.79 14.49 -20.06
CA SER A 5 3.82 15.58 -19.98
C SER A 5 4.43 16.81 -20.64
N ALA A 6 4.16 16.99 -21.94
CA ALA A 6 4.65 18.14 -22.69
C ALA A 6 3.68 19.32 -22.51
N CYS A 7 4.07 20.26 -21.65
CA CYS A 7 3.41 21.56 -21.56
C CYS A 7 3.88 22.41 -22.76
N ALA A 8 3.14 22.33 -23.87
CA ALA A 8 3.44 23.10 -25.07
C ALA A 8 3.09 24.57 -24.84
N ARG A 9 4.11 25.40 -24.57
CA ARG A 9 3.99 26.87 -24.56
C ARG A 9 3.84 27.36 -26.00
N LEU A 10 2.61 27.65 -26.43
CA LEU A 10 2.35 28.46 -27.62
C LEU A 10 2.13 29.91 -27.16
N LEU A 11 3.00 30.82 -27.61
CA LEU A 11 2.83 32.25 -27.35
C LEU A 11 2.67 33.03 -28.65
N VAL A 12 1.65 33.90 -28.66
CA VAL A 12 1.41 35.10 -29.51
C VAL A 12 0.73 34.78 -30.86
N ALA A 13 -0.43 35.36 -31.26
CA ALA A 13 -1.00 36.67 -30.96
C ALA A 13 -2.49 36.84 -31.39
N LEU A 14 -3.16 37.81 -30.74
CA LEU A 14 -4.29 38.67 -31.15
C LEU A 14 -5.76 38.19 -30.97
N LEU A 15 -6.41 38.90 -30.03
CA LEU A 15 -7.80 39.39 -30.04
C LEU A 15 -8.94 38.36 -29.95
N ALA A 16 -9.31 37.99 -28.72
CA ALA A 16 -10.71 37.93 -28.29
C ALA A 16 -10.77 37.73 -26.77
N THR A 17 -11.59 38.53 -26.08
CA THR A 17 -11.96 38.35 -24.68
C THR A 17 -12.71 37.02 -24.51
N GLY A 18 -11.99 35.99 -24.10
CA GLY A 18 -12.56 34.74 -23.60
C GLY A 18 -11.71 34.32 -22.42
N SER A 19 -12.32 34.12 -21.25
CA SER A 19 -11.62 33.62 -20.08
C SER A 19 -10.99 32.27 -20.43
N VAL A 20 -9.68 32.24 -20.55
CA VAL A 20 -8.94 30.97 -20.47
C VAL A 20 -8.94 30.63 -18.99
N ALA A 21 -10.05 30.05 -18.53
CA ALA A 21 -10.00 29.19 -17.37
C ALA A 21 -9.16 28.00 -17.84
N ASP A 22 -7.86 28.09 -17.56
CA ASP A 22 -6.93 26.99 -17.69
C ASP A 22 -7.40 25.95 -16.67
N ALA A 23 -8.32 25.09 -17.12
CA ALA A 23 -8.85 24.02 -16.31
C ALA A 23 -7.73 22.99 -16.21
N CYS A 24 -6.92 23.08 -15.15
CA CYS A 24 -6.19 21.92 -14.64
C CYS A 24 -7.23 20.80 -14.53
N ALA A 25 -7.21 19.84 -15.45
CA ALA A 25 -8.15 18.75 -15.45
C ALA A 25 -7.91 17.99 -14.15
N SER A 26 -8.82 18.13 -13.19
CA SER A 26 -8.81 17.33 -11.98
C SER A 26 -8.97 15.88 -12.40
N ASP A 27 -8.04 15.02 -12.04
CA ASP A 27 -8.24 13.59 -12.18
C ASP A 27 -9.37 13.18 -11.24
N VAL A 28 -10.50 12.78 -11.84
CA VAL A 28 -11.68 12.30 -11.12
C VAL A 28 -11.83 10.81 -11.37
N GLN A 29 -11.90 10.03 -10.30
CA GLN A 29 -12.28 8.62 -10.33
C GLN A 29 -13.64 8.47 -9.64
N GLU A 30 -14.57 7.74 -10.25
CA GLU A 30 -15.83 7.39 -9.62
C GLU A 30 -16.03 5.89 -9.72
N GLN A 31 -16.38 5.25 -8.62
CA GLN A 31 -16.67 3.83 -8.54
C GLN A 31 -18.00 3.58 -7.85
N ARG A 32 -18.71 2.55 -8.32
CA ARG A 32 -19.93 2.05 -7.68
C ARG A 32 -19.59 0.78 -6.93
N ASN A 33 -19.91 0.76 -5.64
CA ASN A 33 -19.72 -0.39 -4.78
C ASN A 33 -20.85 -1.43 -4.98
N ARG A 34 -20.57 -2.67 -4.56
CA ARG A 34 -21.51 -3.81 -4.63
C ARG A 34 -22.82 -3.55 -3.87
N ASP A 35 -22.76 -2.79 -2.77
CA ASP A 35 -23.93 -2.40 -1.98
C ASP A 35 -24.77 -1.29 -2.63
N GLY A 36 -24.34 -0.78 -3.80
CA GLY A 36 -25.00 0.29 -4.54
C GLY A 36 -24.57 1.70 -4.13
N SER A 37 -23.73 1.85 -3.11
CA SER A 37 -23.08 3.12 -2.78
C SER A 37 -22.07 3.53 -3.87
N ARG A 38 -21.63 4.78 -3.85
CA ARG A 38 -20.64 5.32 -4.80
C ARG A 38 -19.58 6.13 -4.10
N LEU A 39 -18.34 5.98 -4.52
CA LEU A 39 -17.22 6.83 -4.13
C LEU A 39 -16.77 7.66 -5.32
N ARG A 40 -16.45 8.93 -5.06
CA ARG A 40 -15.85 9.84 -6.01
C ARG A 40 -14.57 10.41 -5.40
N LEU A 41 -13.45 10.13 -6.05
CA LEU A 41 -12.13 10.66 -5.72
C LEU A 41 -11.79 11.79 -6.70
N GLN A 42 -11.29 12.91 -6.19
CA GLN A 42 -10.76 14.02 -6.99
C GLN A 42 -9.39 14.42 -6.46
N LEU A 43 -8.44 14.58 -7.37
CA LEU A 43 -7.13 15.14 -7.07
C LEU A 43 -7.06 16.60 -7.51
N ARG A 44 -6.46 17.45 -6.68
CA ARG A 44 -6.19 18.85 -7.02
C ARG A 44 -4.74 19.18 -6.71
N ASP A 45 -4.02 19.71 -7.68
CA ASP A 45 -2.66 20.17 -7.46
C ASP A 45 -2.63 21.26 -6.38
N LEU A 46 -1.66 21.15 -5.47
CA LEU A 46 -1.37 22.22 -4.52
C LEU A 46 -0.48 23.27 -5.20
N PRO A 47 -0.75 24.57 -4.98
CA PRO A 47 0.06 25.64 -5.56
C PRO A 47 1.36 25.80 -4.76
N ASP A 48 2.25 24.83 -4.86
CA ASP A 48 3.62 24.94 -4.37
C ASP A 48 4.57 25.11 -5.57
N PRO A 49 5.21 26.28 -5.73
CA PRO A 49 6.11 26.55 -6.85
C PRO A 49 7.42 25.75 -6.77
N ASP A 50 7.79 25.21 -5.61
CA ASP A 50 9.08 24.54 -5.38
C ASP A 50 8.99 23.00 -5.44
N ASP A 51 7.79 22.41 -5.42
CA ASP A 51 7.62 20.95 -5.49
C ASP A 51 6.39 20.56 -6.35
N ALA A 52 6.63 20.42 -7.66
CA ALA A 52 5.61 19.98 -8.59
C ALA A 52 5.17 18.54 -8.28
N GLY A 53 3.90 18.35 -7.97
CA GLY A 53 3.27 17.03 -7.87
C GLY A 53 2.68 16.69 -6.50
N PHE A 54 2.57 17.63 -5.56
CA PHE A 54 1.73 17.45 -4.39
C PHE A 54 0.26 17.73 -4.67
N VAL A 55 -0.61 16.92 -4.07
CA VAL A 55 -2.05 16.95 -4.33
C VAL A 55 -2.86 17.07 -3.05
N ARG A 56 -4.01 17.72 -3.16
CA ARG A 56 -5.13 17.62 -2.23
C ARG A 56 -6.05 16.50 -2.70
N VAL A 57 -6.33 15.55 -1.82
CA VAL A 57 -7.22 14.41 -2.05
C VAL A 57 -8.60 14.72 -1.50
N LEU A 58 -9.60 14.73 -2.37
CA LEU A 58 -11.00 14.93 -2.00
C LEU A 58 -11.78 13.66 -2.30
N VAL A 59 -12.46 13.12 -1.29
CA VAL A 59 -13.31 11.93 -1.46
C VAL A 59 -14.72 12.22 -1.01
N ASP A 60 -15.66 12.00 -1.91
CA ASP A 60 -17.08 12.11 -1.66
C ASP A 60 -17.74 10.72 -1.72
N HIS A 61 -18.76 10.51 -0.88
CA HIS A 61 -19.54 9.28 -0.81
C HIS A 61 -21.03 9.57 -1.06
N ALA A 62 -21.70 8.73 -1.84
CA ALA A 62 -23.14 8.71 -1.98
C ALA A 62 -23.68 7.34 -1.51
N ALA A 63 -24.56 7.35 -0.51
CA ALA A 63 -25.21 6.16 0.00
C ALA A 63 -26.11 5.48 -1.07
N PRO A 64 -26.49 4.20 -0.89
CA PRO A 64 -27.37 3.52 -1.82
C PRO A 64 -28.66 4.28 -2.07
N SER A 65 -29.06 4.41 -3.34
CA SER A 65 -30.27 5.13 -3.78
C SER A 65 -30.30 6.64 -3.49
N VAL A 66 -29.18 7.24 -3.06
CA VAL A 66 -29.05 8.70 -2.90
C VAL A 66 -28.32 9.27 -4.12
N GLU A 67 -28.90 10.29 -4.75
CA GLU A 67 -28.30 10.93 -5.92
C GLU A 67 -27.08 11.79 -5.57
N GLY A 68 -27.13 12.48 -4.43
CA GLY A 68 -26.12 13.44 -3.99
C GLY A 68 -24.91 12.81 -3.29
N PHE A 69 -23.76 13.44 -3.49
CA PHE A 69 -22.51 13.11 -2.82
C PHE A 69 -22.30 13.98 -1.58
N VAL A 70 -21.71 13.39 -0.54
CA VAL A 70 -21.28 14.07 0.69
C VAL A 70 -19.77 13.91 0.84
N ARG A 71 -19.07 15.01 1.08
CA ARG A 71 -17.62 15.01 1.36
C ARG A 71 -17.31 14.16 2.60
N ARG A 72 -16.41 13.19 2.46
CA ARG A 72 -15.95 12.30 3.54
C ARG A 72 -14.48 12.48 3.89
N LEU A 73 -13.63 12.72 2.90
CA LEU A 73 -12.21 13.03 3.12
C LEU A 73 -11.79 14.29 2.38
N ASP A 74 -10.98 15.09 3.05
CA ASP A 74 -10.35 16.29 2.51
C ASP A 74 -8.94 16.35 3.09
N LEU A 75 -7.97 15.82 2.36
CA LEU A 75 -6.61 15.57 2.83
C LEU A 75 -5.60 16.38 2.01
N VAL A 76 -4.63 16.97 2.69
CA VAL A 76 -3.45 17.61 2.08
C VAL A 76 -2.14 16.94 2.52
N ALA A 77 -2.22 16.05 3.50
CA ALA A 77 -1.13 15.29 4.07
C ALA A 77 -1.65 13.90 4.49
N ASP A 78 -0.72 12.96 4.64
CA ASP A 78 -0.99 11.61 5.15
C ASP A 78 -1.17 11.62 6.70
N PRO A 79 -1.43 10.46 7.34
CA PRO A 79 -1.56 10.37 8.80
C PRO A 79 -0.32 10.81 9.60
N GLU A 80 0.87 10.77 9.00
CA GLU A 80 2.13 11.20 9.63
C GLU A 80 2.43 12.69 9.38
N GLY A 81 1.62 13.36 8.55
CA GLY A 81 1.75 14.77 8.22
C GLY A 81 2.60 15.04 6.97
N GLU A 82 2.97 14.01 6.23
CA GLU A 82 3.75 14.14 5.01
C GLU A 82 2.87 14.48 3.80
N PRO A 83 3.35 15.30 2.85
CA PRO A 83 2.58 15.68 1.67
C PRO A 83 2.16 14.49 0.78
N LEU A 84 0.96 14.57 0.21
CA LEU A 84 0.42 13.54 -0.68
C LEU A 84 0.88 13.75 -2.13
N ARG A 85 1.23 12.65 -2.82
CA ARG A 85 1.59 12.63 -4.25
C ARG A 85 0.48 12.06 -5.14
N GLY A 86 -0.44 11.26 -4.58
CA GLY A 86 -1.53 10.68 -5.36
C GLY A 86 -2.54 9.90 -4.50
N ALA A 87 -3.63 9.51 -5.13
CA ALA A 87 -4.58 8.56 -4.56
C ALA A 87 -5.30 7.77 -5.66
N SER A 88 -5.87 6.62 -5.30
CA SER A 88 -6.70 5.81 -6.18
C SER A 88 -7.84 5.13 -5.41
N LEU A 89 -8.89 4.73 -6.14
CA LEU A 89 -9.94 3.86 -5.60
C LEU A 89 -9.57 2.41 -5.92
N VAL A 90 -9.42 1.57 -4.89
CA VAL A 90 -8.99 0.17 -5.00
C VAL A 90 -10.00 -0.73 -4.30
N ASP A 91 -10.18 -1.96 -4.75
CA ASP A 91 -10.92 -3.01 -4.03
C ASP A 91 -9.88 -4.05 -3.60
N ILE A 92 -9.25 -3.81 -2.44
CA ILE A 92 -8.03 -4.51 -2.05
C ILE A 92 -8.27 -5.97 -1.67
N ASP A 93 -9.46 -6.29 -1.15
CA ASP A 93 -9.86 -7.63 -0.72
C ASP A 93 -10.89 -8.30 -1.65
N GLY A 94 -11.34 -7.60 -2.70
CA GLY A 94 -12.20 -8.16 -3.73
C GLY A 94 -13.66 -8.31 -3.29
N ASP A 95 -14.07 -7.61 -2.22
CA ASP A 95 -15.44 -7.67 -1.72
C ASP A 95 -16.41 -6.74 -2.48
N GLY A 96 -15.90 -5.96 -3.42
CA GLY A 96 -16.66 -5.03 -4.23
C GLY A 96 -16.98 -3.70 -3.54
N ILE A 97 -16.38 -3.42 -2.38
CA ILE A 97 -16.41 -2.14 -1.68
C ILE A 97 -15.03 -1.50 -1.82
N HIS A 98 -14.96 -0.39 -2.54
CA HIS A 98 -13.66 0.25 -2.78
C HIS A 98 -13.15 1.00 -1.54
N GLU A 99 -11.87 0.84 -1.25
CA GLU A 99 -11.08 1.73 -0.41
C GLU A 99 -10.50 2.92 -1.18
N VAL A 100 -10.03 3.90 -0.41
CA VAL A 100 -9.18 4.97 -0.91
C VAL A 100 -7.73 4.66 -0.52
N GLU A 101 -6.89 4.39 -1.49
CA GLU A 101 -5.44 4.30 -1.30
C GLU A 101 -4.83 5.68 -1.54
N ILE A 102 -4.13 6.22 -0.55
CA ILE A 102 -3.31 7.43 -0.70
C ILE A 102 -1.83 7.04 -0.75
N ARG A 103 -1.05 7.78 -1.55
CA ARG A 103 0.39 7.58 -1.73
C ARG A 103 1.12 8.90 -1.50
N GLY A 104 2.13 8.86 -0.64
CA GLY A 104 2.97 10.00 -0.25
C GLY A 104 4.34 9.94 -0.91
N LEU A 105 5.35 10.41 -0.17
CA LEU A 105 6.73 10.40 -0.59
C LEU A 105 7.32 8.98 -0.61
N CYS A 106 8.25 8.76 -1.54
CA CYS A 106 9.04 7.54 -1.61
C CYS A 106 10.40 7.75 -0.95
N GLY A 107 10.80 6.79 -0.13
CA GLY A 107 12.12 6.78 0.51
C GLY A 107 13.20 6.23 -0.43
N ALA A 108 14.23 5.61 0.15
CA ALA A 108 15.23 4.90 -0.64
C ALA A 108 14.64 3.61 -1.23
N GLY A 109 14.67 3.49 -2.57
CA GLY A 109 14.13 2.32 -3.27
C GLY A 109 12.66 2.49 -3.69
N PRO A 110 11.90 1.40 -3.83
CA PRO A 110 10.54 1.45 -4.35
C PRO A 110 9.47 1.74 -3.27
N ASN A 111 9.85 1.79 -1.99
CA ASN A 111 8.90 1.94 -0.90
C ASN A 111 8.42 3.39 -0.80
N CYS A 112 7.11 3.57 -0.77
CA CYS A 112 6.51 4.89 -0.54
C CYS A 112 5.53 4.83 0.62
N LEU A 113 5.42 5.95 1.33
CA LEU A 113 4.39 6.14 2.34
C LEU A 113 3.03 5.93 1.69
N GLY A 114 2.15 5.22 2.39
CA GLY A 114 0.79 5.03 1.94
C GLY A 114 -0.14 4.65 3.06
N ALA A 115 -1.42 4.92 2.81
CA ALA A 115 -2.48 4.57 3.73
C ALA A 115 -3.74 4.16 2.98
N LEU A 116 -4.52 3.28 3.60
CA LEU A 116 -5.84 2.88 3.11
C LEU A 116 -6.92 3.45 4.02
N TYR A 117 -7.93 4.08 3.42
CA TYR A 117 -9.16 4.43 4.10
C TYR A 117 -10.28 3.52 3.61
N ARG A 118 -10.89 2.80 4.55
CA ARG A 118 -11.98 1.86 4.28
C ARG A 118 -13.34 2.49 4.61
N LEU A 119 -14.32 2.28 3.74
CA LEU A 119 -15.68 2.72 3.95
C LEU A 119 -16.35 1.79 4.98
N ASP A 120 -16.83 2.36 6.08
CA ASP A 120 -17.74 1.66 6.99
C ASP A 120 -19.15 1.70 6.38
N PRO A 121 -19.71 0.58 5.90
CA PRO A 121 -21.02 0.58 5.24
C PRO A 121 -22.17 0.96 6.19
N ALA A 122 -22.00 0.78 7.51
CA ALA A 122 -23.04 1.12 8.47
C ALA A 122 -23.15 2.64 8.71
N SER A 123 -22.02 3.34 8.74
CA SER A 123 -21.98 4.79 8.98
C SER A 123 -21.79 5.64 7.71
N GLY A 124 -21.29 5.02 6.64
CA GLY A 124 -20.87 5.70 5.41
C GLY A 124 -19.64 6.59 5.59
N GLU A 125 -18.90 6.41 6.69
CA GLU A 125 -17.64 7.12 7.00
C GLU A 125 -16.43 6.38 6.41
N LEU A 126 -15.43 7.13 5.99
CA LEU A 126 -14.12 6.58 5.62
C LEU A 126 -13.20 6.60 6.83
N ARG A 127 -12.69 5.44 7.24
CA ARG A 127 -11.80 5.30 8.40
C ARG A 127 -10.43 4.83 7.95
N LEU A 128 -9.38 5.38 8.57
CA LEU A 128 -8.03 4.88 8.38
C LEU A 128 -8.00 3.40 8.78
N PHE A 129 -7.62 2.55 7.84
CA PHE A 129 -7.59 1.11 7.97
C PHE A 129 -6.16 0.59 8.06
N PHE A 130 -5.24 1.16 7.29
CA PHE A 130 -3.83 0.77 7.25
C PHE A 130 -2.95 2.01 7.01
N SER A 131 -1.76 2.03 7.59
CA SER A 131 -0.71 3.02 7.35
C SER A 131 0.66 2.35 7.38
N GLY A 132 1.49 2.58 6.35
CA GLY A 132 2.79 1.93 6.22
C GLY A 132 3.63 2.47 5.05
N GLY A 133 4.71 1.75 4.72
CA GLY A 133 5.73 2.19 3.76
C GLY A 133 6.07 1.07 2.77
N TYR A 134 5.26 0.96 1.71
CA TYR A 134 5.23 -0.22 0.85
C TYR A 134 5.53 0.09 -0.61
N ALA A 135 6.11 -0.89 -1.30
CA ALA A 135 6.22 -0.91 -2.76
C ALA A 135 4.96 -1.51 -3.38
N GLU A 136 4.44 -2.57 -2.77
CA GLU A 136 3.24 -3.28 -3.19
C GLU A 136 2.37 -3.64 -1.97
N LEU A 137 1.06 -3.70 -2.18
CA LEU A 137 0.07 -4.01 -1.16
C LEU A 137 -1.03 -4.87 -1.78
N TRP A 138 -1.37 -6.01 -1.18
CA TRP A 138 -2.43 -6.89 -1.67
C TRP A 138 -2.99 -7.77 -0.56
N VAL A 139 -4.06 -8.51 -0.86
CA VAL A 139 -4.61 -9.52 0.04
C VAL A 139 -4.26 -10.93 -0.42
N MET A 140 -3.82 -11.77 0.52
CA MET A 140 -3.49 -13.18 0.30
C MET A 140 -3.89 -13.99 1.53
N ASP A 141 -4.61 -15.10 1.35
CA ASP A 141 -5.04 -15.99 2.43
C ASP A 141 -5.68 -15.26 3.63
N GLY A 142 -6.53 -14.27 3.36
CA GLY A 142 -7.20 -13.48 4.40
C GLY A 142 -6.27 -12.56 5.20
N HIS A 143 -5.09 -12.23 4.67
CA HIS A 143 -4.17 -11.25 5.22
C HIS A 143 -3.98 -10.10 4.25
N LEU A 144 -3.94 -8.86 4.77
CA LEU A 144 -3.33 -7.75 4.06
C LEU A 144 -1.81 -7.95 4.13
N VAL A 145 -1.14 -7.89 2.98
CA VAL A 145 0.30 -8.07 2.84
C VAL A 145 0.89 -6.80 2.27
N GLU A 146 1.68 -6.09 3.08
CA GLU A 146 2.60 -5.04 2.67
C GLU A 146 3.91 -5.69 2.22
N ALA A 147 4.42 -5.30 1.07
CA ALA A 147 5.73 -5.72 0.62
C ALA A 147 6.62 -4.53 0.32
N GLY A 148 7.86 -4.62 0.81
CA GLY A 148 8.82 -3.55 0.68
C GLY A 148 10.26 -4.06 0.65
N ARG A 149 11.12 -3.25 0.05
CA ARG A 149 12.57 -3.48 0.10
C ARG A 149 13.07 -3.15 1.50
N ALA A 150 13.68 -4.14 2.18
CA ALA A 150 14.29 -3.95 3.49
C ALA A 150 15.79 -3.60 3.39
N SER A 151 16.49 -4.13 2.38
CA SER A 151 17.90 -3.81 2.12
C SER A 151 18.25 -3.94 0.63
N CYS A 152 19.54 -3.83 0.27
CA CYS A 152 19.95 -3.95 -1.12
C CYS A 152 19.55 -5.29 -1.75
N CYS A 153 19.55 -6.37 -0.97
CA CYS A 153 19.32 -7.75 -1.40
C CYS A 153 18.31 -8.49 -0.50
N SER A 154 17.39 -7.75 0.14
CA SER A 154 16.29 -8.35 0.90
C SER A 154 14.98 -7.60 0.74
N TRP A 155 13.91 -8.36 0.77
CA TRP A 155 12.52 -7.91 0.81
C TRP A 155 11.86 -8.45 2.07
N GLU A 156 10.95 -7.64 2.62
CA GLU A 156 10.09 -8.02 3.73
C GLU A 156 8.63 -7.95 3.28
N PHE A 157 7.85 -8.89 3.81
CA PHE A 157 6.43 -9.01 3.62
C PHE A 157 5.78 -8.98 4.99
N HIS A 158 5.13 -7.87 5.30
CA HIS A 158 4.46 -7.61 6.56
C HIS A 158 2.99 -7.96 6.39
N ALA A 159 2.43 -8.77 7.29
CA ALA A 159 1.07 -9.25 7.09
C ALA A 159 0.20 -9.17 8.35
N TRP A 160 -1.04 -8.73 8.11
CA TRP A 160 -2.09 -8.56 9.12
C TRP A 160 -3.32 -9.37 8.74
N ARG A 161 -3.84 -10.14 9.68
CA ARG A 161 -5.05 -10.93 9.47
C ARG A 161 -6.28 -10.01 9.38
N LEU A 162 -7.09 -10.23 8.34
CA LEU A 162 -8.36 -9.55 8.11
C LEU A 162 -9.50 -10.23 8.88
N ASP A 163 -9.45 -10.14 10.21
CA ASP A 163 -10.42 -10.76 11.13
C ASP A 163 -11.52 -9.82 11.61
N GLY A 164 -11.72 -8.68 10.92
CA GLY A 164 -12.71 -7.67 11.28
C GLY A 164 -12.27 -6.74 12.41
N ARG A 165 -10.99 -6.74 12.78
CA ARG A 165 -10.41 -5.77 13.71
C ARG A 165 -10.63 -4.32 13.24
N THR A 166 -10.86 -3.43 14.19
CA THR A 166 -11.14 -2.00 13.95
C THR A 166 -9.95 -1.09 14.21
N ALA A 167 -8.89 -1.61 14.83
CA ALA A 167 -7.64 -0.88 14.99
C ALA A 167 -6.97 -0.66 13.62
N VAL A 168 -6.29 0.47 13.46
CA VAL A 168 -5.46 0.74 12.28
C VAL A 168 -4.37 -0.32 12.21
N LEU A 169 -4.18 -0.92 11.05
CA LEU A 169 -3.09 -1.86 10.78
C LEU A 169 -1.79 -1.07 10.57
N ASP A 170 -0.78 -1.39 11.37
CA ASP A 170 0.55 -0.76 11.35
C ASP A 170 1.64 -1.76 11.82
N GLY A 171 2.92 -1.36 11.78
CA GLY A 171 4.02 -2.21 12.25
C GLY A 171 3.91 -2.62 13.73
N GLY A 172 3.14 -1.86 14.53
CA GLY A 172 2.89 -2.13 15.94
C GLY A 172 1.99 -3.34 16.20
N ASN A 173 1.20 -3.79 15.22
CA ASN A 173 0.23 -4.89 15.37
C ASN A 173 0.23 -5.93 14.25
N MET A 174 1.33 -6.03 13.49
CA MET A 174 1.57 -7.08 12.50
C MET A 174 1.49 -8.49 13.09
N ASP A 175 0.87 -9.43 12.38
CA ASP A 175 0.70 -10.82 12.79
C ASP A 175 1.85 -11.73 12.30
N LEU A 176 2.30 -11.50 11.07
CA LEU A 176 3.29 -12.32 10.37
C LEU A 176 4.31 -11.46 9.63
N LEU A 177 5.56 -11.93 9.61
CA LEU A 177 6.66 -11.37 8.81
C LEU A 177 7.22 -12.49 7.95
N ALA A 178 7.36 -12.26 6.65
CA ALA A 178 8.22 -13.06 5.80
C ALA A 178 9.40 -12.21 5.32
N THR A 179 10.60 -12.80 5.29
CA THR A 179 11.81 -12.15 4.78
C THR A 179 12.42 -13.01 3.71
N VAL A 180 12.72 -12.40 2.56
CA VAL A 180 13.37 -13.06 1.43
C VAL A 180 14.63 -12.29 1.09
N GLY A 181 15.79 -12.94 1.16
CA GLY A 181 17.05 -12.29 0.84
C GLY A 181 18.25 -13.20 0.99
N VAL A 182 19.44 -12.61 0.86
CA VAL A 182 20.69 -13.32 1.08
C VAL A 182 20.80 -13.73 2.55
N ALA A 183 21.07 -15.01 2.81
CA ALA A 183 21.28 -15.51 4.17
C ALA A 183 22.40 -14.74 4.87
N THR A 184 22.16 -14.29 6.10
CA THR A 184 23.17 -13.59 6.90
C THR A 184 24.37 -14.53 7.15
N GLY A 185 25.55 -14.12 6.69
CA GLY A 185 26.80 -14.90 6.82
C GLY A 185 27.19 -15.70 5.57
N ALA A 186 26.43 -15.63 4.48
CA ALA A 186 26.85 -16.16 3.19
C ALA A 186 28.04 -15.35 2.64
N THR A 187 29.19 -15.99 2.47
CA THR A 187 30.40 -15.38 1.88
C THR A 187 30.55 -15.67 0.39
N ASP A 188 29.72 -16.57 -0.16
CA ASP A 188 29.77 -17.00 -1.56
C ASP A 188 28.48 -16.62 -2.30
N ASP A 189 28.66 -16.07 -3.51
CA ASP A 189 27.61 -15.67 -4.47
C ASP A 189 26.71 -16.84 -4.92
N ALA A 190 27.07 -18.08 -4.59
CA ALA A 190 26.31 -19.29 -4.92
C ALA A 190 25.28 -19.70 -3.86
N THR A 191 25.15 -18.95 -2.76
CA THR A 191 24.21 -19.31 -1.69
C THR A 191 22.78 -19.00 -2.13
N PRO A 192 21.87 -19.98 -2.18
CA PRO A 192 20.48 -19.74 -2.54
C PRO A 192 19.83 -18.78 -1.53
N LEU A 193 18.87 -17.99 -1.99
CA LEU A 193 18.15 -17.06 -1.13
C LEU A 193 17.52 -17.80 0.05
N ALA A 194 17.50 -17.15 1.22
CA ALA A 194 16.76 -17.63 2.38
C ALA A 194 15.38 -16.98 2.39
N CYS A 195 14.35 -17.80 2.57
CA CYS A 195 12.98 -17.37 2.82
C CYS A 195 12.57 -17.79 4.23
N ALA A 196 12.40 -16.85 5.14
CA ALA A 196 12.03 -17.12 6.52
C ALA A 196 10.64 -16.57 6.83
N PHE A 197 9.87 -17.28 7.65
CA PHE A 197 8.56 -16.85 8.14
C PHE A 197 8.61 -16.75 9.66
N GLN A 198 8.06 -15.67 10.19
CA GLN A 198 7.99 -15.41 11.61
C GLN A 198 6.57 -15.00 11.97
N ARG A 199 6.13 -15.43 13.16
CA ARG A 199 4.89 -14.98 13.78
C ARG A 199 5.19 -14.19 15.02
N ARG A 200 4.38 -13.17 15.25
CA ARG A 200 4.44 -12.40 16.48
C ARG A 200 3.76 -13.13 17.63
N ASP A 201 4.46 -13.28 18.75
CA ASP A 201 3.92 -13.74 20.03
C ASP A 201 4.24 -12.68 21.09
N GLY A 202 3.26 -11.82 21.37
CA GLY A 202 3.48 -10.62 22.19
C GLY A 202 4.46 -9.64 21.54
N THR A 203 5.63 -9.46 22.15
CA THR A 203 6.72 -8.62 21.62
C THR A 203 7.75 -9.40 20.82
N ASP A 204 7.70 -10.73 20.86
CA ASP A 204 8.75 -11.59 20.34
C ASP A 204 8.35 -12.16 18.96
N TRP A 205 9.36 -12.36 18.12
CA TRP A 205 9.21 -12.97 16.80
C TRP A 205 9.73 -14.41 16.83
N THR A 206 8.86 -15.36 16.53
CA THR A 206 9.23 -16.78 16.50
C THR A 206 9.17 -17.30 15.07
N ALA A 207 10.20 -18.03 14.65
CA ALA A 207 10.22 -18.69 13.35
C ALA A 207 9.10 -19.74 13.26
N ILE A 208 8.41 -19.78 12.13
CA ILE A 208 7.33 -20.73 11.84
C ILE A 208 7.56 -21.35 10.46
N ALA A 209 6.93 -22.50 10.21
CA ALA A 209 6.75 -22.97 8.84
C ALA A 209 5.83 -21.99 8.07
N PRO A 210 5.90 -21.94 6.73
CA PRO A 210 4.98 -21.16 5.93
C PRO A 210 3.52 -21.47 6.31
N PRO A 211 2.65 -20.45 6.50
CA PRO A 211 1.26 -20.68 6.94
C PRO A 211 0.43 -21.56 5.99
N GLY A 212 0.80 -21.59 4.71
CA GLY A 212 0.15 -22.38 3.68
C GLY A 212 0.98 -22.41 2.39
N PRO A 213 0.55 -23.18 1.38
CA PRO A 213 1.26 -23.29 0.10
C PRO A 213 1.31 -21.95 -0.66
N ASP A 214 0.27 -21.12 -0.57
CA ASP A 214 0.23 -19.84 -1.30
C ASP A 214 1.27 -18.84 -0.78
N TRP A 215 1.66 -18.94 0.50
CA TRP A 215 2.71 -18.12 1.10
C TRP A 215 4.10 -18.40 0.53
N LEU A 216 4.32 -19.57 -0.08
CA LEU A 216 5.58 -19.87 -0.75
C LEU A 216 5.81 -18.97 -1.98
N ARG A 217 4.74 -18.40 -2.56
CA ARG A 217 4.86 -17.45 -3.68
C ARG A 217 5.61 -16.18 -3.30
N LEU A 218 5.67 -15.84 -2.00
CA LEU A 218 6.50 -14.73 -1.52
C LEU A 218 7.99 -15.03 -1.69
N CYS A 219 8.39 -16.30 -1.53
CA CYS A 219 9.78 -16.71 -1.68
C CYS A 219 10.27 -16.65 -3.14
N ASP A 220 9.36 -16.73 -4.11
CA ASP A 220 9.63 -16.60 -5.54
C ASP A 220 9.90 -15.14 -5.98
N TRP A 221 9.92 -14.17 -5.05
CA TRP A 221 10.01 -12.73 -5.35
C TRP A 221 11.15 -12.34 -6.31
N TYR A 222 12.31 -12.99 -6.20
CA TYR A 222 13.47 -12.72 -7.03
C TYR A 222 13.56 -13.60 -8.29
N ASP A 223 12.59 -14.48 -8.53
CA ASP A 223 12.63 -15.50 -9.60
C ASP A 223 13.96 -16.29 -9.60
N ALA A 224 14.42 -16.64 -8.39
CA ALA A 224 15.70 -17.30 -8.15
C ALA A 224 15.54 -18.45 -7.15
N PRO A 225 16.43 -19.47 -7.19
CA PRO A 225 16.38 -20.57 -6.24
C PRO A 225 16.49 -20.08 -4.79
N TYR A 226 15.60 -20.58 -3.94
CA TYR A 226 15.57 -20.29 -2.51
C TYR A 226 15.46 -21.57 -1.68
N HIS A 227 15.77 -21.44 -0.39
CA HIS A 227 15.42 -22.43 0.62
C HIS A 227 14.55 -21.79 1.69
N VAL A 228 13.57 -22.54 2.18
CA VAL A 228 12.73 -22.11 3.30
C VAL A 228 13.48 -22.40 4.60
N VAL A 229 13.64 -21.39 5.45
CA VAL A 229 14.20 -21.54 6.80
C VAL A 229 13.10 -22.08 7.70
N LEU A 230 13.26 -23.32 8.15
CA LEU A 230 12.32 -23.96 9.07
C LEU A 230 12.62 -23.56 10.54
N PRO A 231 11.66 -23.70 11.48
CA PRO A 231 11.84 -23.30 12.87
C PRO A 231 13.04 -23.95 13.58
N ASP A 232 13.34 -25.20 13.26
CA ASP A 232 14.48 -25.97 13.76
C ASP A 232 15.84 -25.50 13.20
N GLN A 233 15.81 -24.69 12.14
CA GLN A 233 16.97 -24.12 11.47
C GLN A 233 17.19 -22.64 11.80
N ALA A 234 16.27 -22.03 12.56
CA ALA A 234 16.35 -20.62 12.92
C ALA A 234 17.51 -20.36 13.92
N PRO A 235 18.22 -19.21 13.81
CA PRO A 235 19.28 -18.86 14.75
C PRO A 235 18.78 -18.88 16.20
N GLY A 236 19.36 -19.74 17.04
CA GLY A 236 18.95 -19.92 18.44
C GLY A 236 18.12 -21.18 18.73
N ALA A 237 17.72 -21.95 17.71
CA ALA A 237 17.24 -23.31 17.90
C ALA A 237 18.38 -24.17 18.46
N GLY A 238 18.29 -24.52 19.75
CA GLY A 238 19.20 -25.51 20.34
C GLY A 238 19.10 -26.83 19.56
N PRO A 239 20.17 -27.63 19.51
CA PRO A 239 20.17 -28.87 18.74
C PRO A 239 18.99 -29.73 19.19
N SER A 240 18.11 -30.05 18.25
CA SER A 240 17.03 -31.00 18.47
C SER A 240 17.69 -32.35 18.74
N GLN A 241 17.53 -32.87 19.95
CA GLN A 241 17.88 -34.25 20.23
C GLN A 241 16.91 -35.13 19.45
N GLU A 242 17.40 -35.79 18.40
CA GLU A 242 16.72 -36.92 17.79
C GLU A 242 16.52 -38.03 18.83
N PRO A 243 15.38 -38.75 18.80
CA PRO A 243 15.15 -39.93 19.64
C PRO A 243 16.01 -41.14 19.23
#